data_AF-K1QK33-F1
#
_entry.id   AF-K1QK33-F1
#
_cell.length_a   1.000
_cell.length_b   1.000
_cell.length_c   1.000
_cell.angle_alpha   90.00
_cell.angle_beta   90.00
_cell.angle_gamma   90.00
#
_symmetry.space_group_name_H-M   'P 1'
#
loop_
_entity.id
_entity.type
_entity.pdbx_description
1 polymer ?
#
loop_
_entity_poly.entity_id
_entity_poly.type
_entity_poly.pdbx_seq_one_letter_code
_entity_poly.pdbx_strand_id
1 'polypeptide(L)'
;MDENVVRKFTNPPMVDELGRIASLDNKMRVSVKGEVSNVSGIIETNETKRKIVTLSDGNATVDVKLWGELASLRIFSGSVVEISCVHVDLYQGRRSLNSSASTKVKNIDVEDEFSGVIDGVSFDESNTSILINDEMLSCSTEQLSDIFPGGVFAENKHVKGRKRRSVITVLEEDVVAMVAEDVDKMVAVVGEDKLPEDELLGEDKEEKDIDNEAEEKLFKIESV
;
A
#
# COMPACT_ATOMS: atom_id res chain seq x y z
N MET A 1 -22.61 30.68 26.38
CA MET A 1 -21.80 30.50 25.15
C MET A 1 -22.75 30.06 24.05
N ASP A 2 -22.71 30.70 22.89
CA ASP A 2 -23.54 30.32 21.75
C ASP A 2 -23.03 28.98 21.17
N GLU A 3 -23.87 27.95 21.17
CA GLU A 3 -23.53 26.60 20.66
C GLU A 3 -23.07 26.64 19.21
N ASN A 4 -23.56 27.59 18.40
CA ASN A 4 -23.13 27.75 17.01
C ASN A 4 -21.67 28.22 16.91
N VAL A 5 -21.21 29.05 17.85
CA VAL A 5 -19.83 29.52 17.91
C VAL A 5 -18.89 28.39 18.30
N VAL A 6 -19.29 27.57 19.29
CA VAL A 6 -18.52 26.39 19.69
C VAL A 6 -18.42 25.40 18.54
N ARG A 7 -19.53 25.10 17.86
CA ARG A 7 -19.56 24.18 16.72
C ARG A 7 -18.69 24.64 15.55
N LYS A 8 -18.75 25.93 15.18
CA LYS A 8 -17.87 26.49 14.13
C LYS A 8 -16.39 26.41 14.52
N PHE A 9 -16.10 26.42 15.81
CA PHE A 9 -14.72 26.33 16.31
C PHE A 9 -14.22 24.87 16.36
N THR A 10 -15.05 23.92 16.76
CA THR A 10 -14.64 22.52 16.96
C THR A 10 -14.88 21.62 15.75
N ASN A 11 -15.87 21.93 14.92
CA ASN A 11 -16.24 21.17 13.74
C ASN A 11 -16.69 22.11 12.60
N PRO A 12 -15.76 22.87 12.02
CA PRO A 12 -16.08 23.81 10.94
C PRO A 12 -16.53 23.07 9.67
N PRO A 13 -17.34 23.74 8.82
CA PRO A 13 -17.89 23.13 7.63
C PRO A 13 -16.79 22.68 6.66
N MET A 14 -17.08 21.60 5.93
CA MET A 14 -16.27 21.18 4.81
C MET A 14 -16.45 22.14 3.64
N VAL A 15 -15.35 22.51 3.01
CA VAL A 15 -15.36 23.29 1.77
C VAL A 15 -15.51 22.32 0.60
N ASP A 16 -16.50 22.57 -0.24
CA ASP A 16 -16.84 21.69 -1.37
C ASP A 16 -15.79 21.74 -2.50
N GLU A 17 -15.17 22.90 -2.70
CA GLU A 17 -14.19 23.17 -3.76
C GLU A 17 -12.98 23.93 -3.21
N LEU A 18 -11.77 23.42 -3.41
CA LEU A 18 -10.55 24.01 -2.89
C LEU A 18 -10.31 25.42 -3.45
N GLY A 19 -10.78 25.70 -4.66
CA GLY A 19 -10.72 27.04 -5.28
C GLY A 19 -11.43 28.12 -4.43
N ARG A 20 -12.47 27.75 -3.67
CA ARG A 20 -13.19 28.71 -2.80
C ARG A 20 -12.33 29.24 -1.67
N ILE A 21 -11.29 28.52 -1.25
CA ILE A 21 -10.34 29.00 -0.23
C ILE A 21 -9.76 30.37 -0.61
N ALA A 22 -9.55 30.64 -1.90
CA ALA A 22 -9.04 31.91 -2.39
C ALA A 22 -9.95 33.12 -2.04
N SER A 23 -11.23 32.89 -1.71
CA SER A 23 -12.21 33.92 -1.37
C SER A 23 -12.52 34.03 0.13
N LEU A 24 -12.04 33.10 0.96
CA LEU A 24 -12.41 33.05 2.38
C LEU A 24 -11.68 34.11 3.21
N ASP A 25 -12.28 34.49 4.34
CA ASP A 25 -11.68 35.45 5.26
C ASP A 25 -10.47 34.84 5.98
N ASN A 26 -9.48 35.69 6.27
CA ASN A 26 -8.32 35.28 7.05
C ASN A 26 -8.75 34.78 8.43
N LYS A 27 -8.10 33.73 8.93
CA LYS A 27 -8.39 33.05 10.20
C LYS A 27 -9.75 32.32 10.28
N MET A 28 -10.53 32.31 9.19
CA MET A 28 -11.74 31.48 9.13
C MET A 28 -11.37 30.00 9.27
N ARG A 29 -12.09 29.28 10.13
CA ARG A 29 -11.92 27.83 10.32
C ARG A 29 -12.74 27.07 9.29
N VAL A 30 -12.12 26.07 8.65
CA VAL A 30 -12.72 25.21 7.63
C VAL A 30 -12.21 23.78 7.76
N SER A 31 -12.91 22.87 7.11
CA SER A 31 -12.45 21.52 6.84
C SER A 31 -12.29 21.35 5.33
N VAL A 32 -11.32 20.57 4.87
CA VAL A 32 -11.05 20.34 3.45
C VAL A 32 -10.86 18.87 3.18
N LYS A 33 -11.22 18.45 1.97
CA LYS A 33 -10.93 17.12 1.44
C LYS A 33 -10.28 17.31 0.07
N GLY A 34 -9.24 16.53 -0.20
CA GLY A 34 -8.57 16.59 -1.49
C GLY A 34 -7.53 15.49 -1.64
N GLU A 35 -7.09 15.32 -2.87
CA GLU A 35 -5.96 14.48 -3.21
C GLU A 35 -4.65 15.18 -2.92
N VAL A 36 -3.73 14.51 -2.25
CA VAL A 36 -2.40 15.04 -1.94
C VAL A 36 -1.58 15.03 -3.23
N SER A 37 -1.34 16.20 -3.80
CA SER A 37 -0.49 16.33 -4.99
C SER A 37 1.00 16.37 -4.66
N ASN A 38 1.34 16.89 -3.47
CA ASN A 38 2.73 17.02 -3.03
C ASN A 38 2.81 17.03 -1.50
N VAL A 39 3.91 16.49 -0.97
CA VAL A 39 4.27 16.51 0.44
C VAL A 39 5.71 17.00 0.57
N SER A 40 5.92 18.12 1.26
CA SER A 40 7.27 18.61 1.51
C SER A 40 8.00 17.71 2.50
N GLY A 41 9.33 17.80 2.52
CA GLY A 41 10.11 17.36 3.67
C GLY A 41 9.67 18.08 4.96
N ILE A 42 10.01 17.50 6.11
CA ILE A 42 9.79 18.15 7.40
C ILE A 42 10.81 19.28 7.54
N ILE A 43 10.32 20.48 7.80
CA ILE A 43 11.12 21.66 8.12
C ILE A 43 11.11 21.81 9.64
N GLU A 44 12.27 21.63 10.26
CA GLU A 44 12.42 21.62 11.71
C GLU A 44 13.47 22.65 12.15
N THR A 45 13.12 23.44 13.15
CA THR A 45 13.99 24.35 13.90
C THR A 45 13.96 23.95 15.36
N ASN A 46 14.83 24.55 16.19
CA ASN A 46 14.86 24.28 17.63
C ASN A 46 13.52 24.55 18.35
N GLU A 47 12.63 25.35 17.75
CA GLU A 47 11.36 25.78 18.36
C GLU A 47 10.13 25.26 17.63
N THR A 48 10.24 24.91 16.34
CA THR A 48 9.08 24.58 15.52
C THR A 48 9.37 23.46 14.54
N LYS A 49 8.37 22.61 14.35
CA LYS A 49 8.38 21.53 13.35
C LYS A 49 7.16 21.70 12.46
N ARG A 50 7.35 21.63 11.14
CA ARG A 50 6.23 21.71 10.19
C ARG A 50 6.46 20.90 8.93
N LYS A 51 5.37 20.53 8.28
CA LYS A 51 5.33 19.96 6.93
C LYS A 51 4.25 20.65 6.11
N ILE A 52 4.46 20.77 4.81
CA ILE A 52 3.48 21.34 3.88
C ILE A 52 2.92 20.21 3.04
N VAL A 53 1.59 20.11 3.02
CA VAL A 53 0.83 19.15 2.20
C VAL A 53 0.02 19.95 1.21
N THR A 54 0.23 19.74 -0.08
CA THR A 54 -0.53 20.42 -1.14
C THR A 54 -1.68 19.52 -1.57
N LEU A 55 -2.91 19.94 -1.29
CA LEU A 55 -4.13 19.26 -1.73
C LEU A 55 -4.59 19.78 -3.08
N SER A 56 -5.17 18.90 -3.89
CA SER A 56 -5.77 19.15 -5.20
C SER A 56 -7.16 18.53 -5.27
N ASP A 57 -8.09 19.21 -5.93
CA ASP A 57 -9.41 18.68 -6.32
C ASP A 57 -9.54 18.53 -7.84
N GLY A 58 -8.42 18.66 -8.57
CA GLY A 58 -8.36 18.66 -10.03
C GLY A 58 -8.53 20.05 -10.66
N ASN A 59 -9.18 20.99 -9.98
CA ASN A 59 -9.41 22.35 -10.48
C ASN A 59 -8.51 23.39 -9.81
N ALA A 60 -8.21 23.19 -8.52
CA ALA A 60 -7.40 24.09 -7.73
C ALA A 60 -6.52 23.32 -6.74
N THR A 61 -5.45 23.98 -6.32
CA THR A 61 -4.54 23.45 -5.29
C THR A 61 -4.47 24.38 -4.08
N VAL A 62 -4.36 23.82 -2.88
CA VAL A 62 -4.14 24.59 -1.65
C VAL A 62 -3.06 23.96 -0.79
N ASP A 63 -2.19 24.80 -0.24
CA ASP A 63 -1.16 24.36 0.70
C ASP A 63 -1.71 24.33 2.11
N VAL A 64 -1.51 23.20 2.80
CA VAL A 64 -1.84 22.98 4.20
C VAL A 64 -0.56 22.81 5.00
N LYS A 65 -0.29 23.74 5.92
CA LYS A 65 0.84 23.69 6.84
C LYS A 65 0.44 22.93 8.10
N LEU A 66 1.01 21.75 8.29
CA LEU A 66 0.84 20.90 9.46
C LEU A 66 1.98 21.15 10.44
N TRP A 67 1.66 21.55 11.67
CA TRP A 67 2.63 21.95 12.69
C TRP A 67 2.74 20.93 13.83
N GLY A 68 3.90 20.91 14.50
CA GLY A 68 4.18 20.05 15.65
C GLY A 68 4.10 18.58 15.29
N GLU A 69 3.39 17.79 16.10
CA GLU A 69 3.19 16.36 15.88
C GLU A 69 2.50 16.04 14.55
N LEU A 70 1.67 16.94 14.02
CA LEU A 70 1.01 16.75 12.73
C LEU A 70 2.00 16.71 11.56
N ALA A 71 3.19 17.28 11.71
CA ALA A 71 4.24 17.23 10.69
C ALA A 71 4.77 15.80 10.50
N SER A 72 4.78 15.00 11.57
CA SER A 72 5.25 13.61 11.60
C SER A 72 4.23 12.61 11.04
N LEU A 73 2.99 13.04 10.75
CA LEU A 73 1.96 12.18 10.18
C LEU A 73 2.40 11.64 8.81
N ARG A 74 2.29 10.33 8.61
CA ARG A 74 2.54 9.70 7.32
C ARG A 74 1.39 10.06 6.36
N ILE A 75 1.70 10.95 5.42
CA ILE A 75 0.82 11.41 4.35
C ILE A 75 1.63 11.28 3.09
N PHE A 76 1.05 10.67 2.07
CA PHE A 76 1.76 10.32 0.84
C PHE A 76 1.13 11.07 -0.33
N SER A 77 1.97 11.45 -1.29
CA SER A 77 1.48 11.97 -2.57
C SER A 77 0.60 10.92 -3.24
N GLY A 78 -0.45 11.40 -3.88
CA GLY A 78 -1.51 10.59 -4.42
C GLY A 78 -2.34 9.90 -3.34
N SER A 79 -2.53 10.40 -2.12
CA SER A 79 -3.58 9.89 -1.20
C SER A 79 -4.75 10.86 -1.10
N VAL A 80 -5.97 10.40 -0.81
CA VAL A 80 -7.10 11.29 -0.51
C VAL A 80 -7.19 11.49 1.00
N VAL A 81 -7.10 12.74 1.44
CA VAL A 81 -7.17 13.08 2.86
C VAL A 81 -8.30 14.04 3.16
N GLU A 82 -8.89 13.86 4.33
CA GLU A 82 -9.76 14.83 4.99
C GLU A 82 -8.96 15.53 6.09
N ILE A 83 -8.86 16.85 6.02
CA ILE A 83 -8.22 17.65 7.06
C ILE A 83 -9.29 18.57 7.64
N SER A 84 -9.67 18.28 8.88
CA SER A 84 -10.69 19.04 9.60
C SER A 84 -10.08 20.11 10.49
N CYS A 85 -10.82 21.20 10.68
CA CYS A 85 -10.48 22.25 11.65
C CYS A 85 -9.12 22.94 11.42
N VAL A 86 -8.83 23.26 10.16
CA VAL A 86 -7.74 24.16 9.77
C VAL A 86 -8.24 25.59 9.69
N HIS A 87 -7.34 26.57 9.68
CA HIS A 87 -7.71 27.96 9.48
C HIS A 87 -7.04 28.56 8.26
N VAL A 88 -7.75 29.44 7.57
CA VAL A 88 -7.22 30.23 6.45
C VAL A 88 -6.12 31.15 6.97
N ASP A 89 -5.02 31.21 6.23
CA ASP A 89 -3.88 32.06 6.49
C ASP A 89 -3.52 32.82 5.22
N LEU A 90 -3.68 34.14 5.25
CA LEU A 90 -3.34 35.03 4.16
C LEU A 90 -1.94 35.60 4.38
N TYR A 91 -0.99 35.21 3.53
CA TYR A 91 0.37 35.71 3.57
C TYR A 91 0.80 36.16 2.18
N GLN A 92 1.25 37.41 2.05
CA GLN A 92 1.68 38.03 0.79
C GLN A 92 0.68 37.83 -0.37
N GLY A 93 -0.62 37.94 -0.08
CA GLY A 93 -1.68 37.79 -1.09
C GLY A 93 -2.05 36.34 -1.44
N ARG A 94 -1.29 35.34 -0.96
CA ARG A 94 -1.61 33.92 -1.14
C ARG A 94 -2.33 33.39 0.10
N ARG A 95 -3.46 32.71 -0.13
CA ARG A 95 -4.17 31.98 0.92
C ARG A 95 -3.63 30.56 1.01
N SER A 96 -3.35 30.15 2.24
CA SER A 96 -2.97 28.79 2.62
C SER A 96 -3.81 28.38 3.83
N LEU A 97 -3.68 27.13 4.25
CA LEU A 97 -4.34 26.61 5.44
C LEU A 97 -3.27 26.26 6.47
N ASN A 98 -3.50 26.60 7.73
CA ASN A 98 -2.64 26.17 8.83
C ASN A 98 -3.44 25.26 9.76
N SER A 99 -2.77 24.21 10.25
CA SER A 99 -3.31 23.39 11.32
C SER A 99 -3.49 24.19 12.60
N SER A 100 -4.47 23.78 13.39
CA SER A 100 -4.75 24.24 14.74
C SER A 100 -4.62 23.09 15.73
N ALA A 101 -4.70 23.38 17.03
CA ALA A 101 -4.73 22.36 18.08
C ALA A 101 -5.93 21.38 17.96
N SER A 102 -6.96 21.75 17.20
CA SER A 102 -8.15 20.92 16.97
C SER A 102 -8.11 20.20 15.62
N THR A 103 -7.03 20.35 14.84
CA THR A 103 -6.93 19.74 13.52
C THR A 103 -6.88 18.22 13.63
N LYS A 104 -7.67 17.54 12.79
CA LYS A 104 -7.59 16.09 12.61
C LYS A 104 -7.39 15.80 11.13
N VAL A 105 -6.46 14.90 10.85
CA VAL A 105 -6.18 14.40 9.50
C VAL A 105 -6.68 12.96 9.44
N LYS A 106 -7.52 12.65 8.45
CA LYS A 106 -8.02 11.31 8.18
C LYS A 106 -7.67 10.95 6.73
N ASN A 107 -6.97 9.85 6.54
CA ASN A 107 -6.78 9.29 5.20
C ASN A 107 -8.06 8.51 4.81
N ILE A 108 -8.61 8.82 3.62
CA ILE A 108 -9.89 8.29 3.10
C ILE A 108 -9.67 7.23 2.00
N ASP A 109 -8.43 6.83 1.75
CA ASP A 109 -8.13 5.85 0.70
C ASP A 109 -8.85 4.51 0.94
N VAL A 110 -9.28 3.90 -0.17
CA VAL A 110 -9.74 2.51 -0.24
C VAL A 110 -8.50 1.62 -0.36
N GLU A 111 -8.48 0.48 0.33
CA GLU A 111 -7.40 -0.50 0.19
C GLU A 111 -7.64 -1.34 -1.08
N ASP A 112 -6.66 -1.33 -1.97
CA ASP A 112 -6.56 -2.19 -3.13
C ASP A 112 -5.62 -3.35 -2.83
N GLU A 113 -5.88 -4.52 -3.40
CA GLU A 113 -4.95 -5.65 -3.35
C GLU A 113 -3.92 -5.53 -4.48
N PHE A 114 -2.69 -5.98 -4.22
CA PHE A 114 -1.66 -6.10 -5.24
C PHE A 114 -0.89 -7.41 -5.09
N SER A 115 -0.31 -7.88 -6.18
CA SER A 115 0.63 -9.00 -6.21
C SER A 115 1.57 -8.87 -7.40
N GLY A 116 2.78 -9.42 -7.28
CA GLY A 116 3.74 -9.45 -8.37
C GLY A 116 5.16 -9.73 -7.90
N VAL A 117 6.09 -9.68 -8.86
CA VAL A 117 7.53 -9.81 -8.61
C VAL A 117 8.12 -8.43 -8.33
N ILE A 118 9.03 -8.35 -7.38
CA ILE A 118 9.78 -7.11 -7.12
C ILE A 118 10.85 -6.93 -8.21
N ASP A 119 10.63 -5.95 -9.07
CA ASP A 119 11.55 -5.56 -10.15
C ASP A 119 12.69 -4.66 -9.65
N GLY A 120 12.48 -3.97 -8.53
CA GLY A 120 13.47 -3.07 -7.95
C GLY A 120 13.09 -2.58 -6.55
N VAL A 121 14.08 -2.07 -5.82
CA VAL A 121 13.91 -1.63 -4.44
C VAL A 121 14.78 -0.43 -4.11
N SER A 122 14.23 0.50 -3.33
CA SER A 122 14.91 1.64 -2.74
C SER A 122 14.97 1.45 -1.22
N PHE A 123 16.18 1.37 -0.68
CA PHE A 123 16.44 1.27 0.77
C PHE A 123 16.75 2.64 1.41
N ASP A 124 16.53 3.75 0.71
CA ASP A 124 16.74 5.09 1.26
C ASP A 124 15.76 5.35 2.41
N GLU A 125 16.25 5.56 3.62
CA GLU A 125 15.43 5.81 4.83
C GLU A 125 14.46 6.99 4.66
N SER A 126 14.78 7.93 3.77
CA SER A 126 13.91 9.08 3.46
C SER A 126 12.85 8.77 2.42
N ASN A 127 13.03 7.73 1.60
CA ASN A 127 12.15 7.35 0.50
C ASN A 127 12.25 5.85 0.15
N THR A 128 11.78 5.02 1.08
CA THR A 128 11.73 3.57 0.92
C THR A 128 10.59 3.16 -0.03
N SER A 129 10.91 2.42 -1.09
CA SER A 129 9.93 1.98 -2.10
C SER A 129 10.32 0.69 -2.80
N ILE A 130 9.34 -0.01 -3.37
CA ILE A 130 9.51 -1.18 -4.23
C ILE A 130 8.87 -0.93 -5.59
N LEU A 131 9.42 -1.51 -6.64
CA LEU A 131 8.88 -1.49 -8.00
C LEU A 131 8.25 -2.86 -8.29
N ILE A 132 6.97 -2.88 -8.63
CA ILE A 132 6.23 -4.10 -8.99
C ILE A 132 5.35 -3.79 -10.20
N ASN A 133 5.46 -4.57 -11.28
CA ASN A 133 4.64 -4.42 -12.49
C ASN A 133 4.69 -2.97 -13.05
N ASP A 134 5.89 -2.39 -13.15
CA ASP A 134 6.12 -0.99 -13.55
C ASP A 134 5.51 0.09 -12.61
N GLU A 135 4.97 -0.29 -11.45
CA GLU A 135 4.42 0.64 -10.46
C GLU A 135 5.36 0.77 -9.25
N MET A 136 5.75 2.01 -8.92
CA MET A 136 6.52 2.31 -7.72
C MET A 136 5.59 2.45 -6.51
N LEU A 137 5.77 1.60 -5.52
CA LEU A 137 4.99 1.54 -4.30
C LEU A 137 5.86 1.92 -3.09
N SER A 138 5.44 2.92 -2.31
CA SER A 138 6.11 3.31 -1.07
C SER A 138 5.80 2.35 0.07
N CYS A 139 6.80 2.01 0.88
CA CYS A 139 6.66 1.10 2.03
C CYS A 139 7.53 1.56 3.20
N SER A 140 7.33 0.97 4.39
CA SER A 140 8.18 1.24 5.55
C SER A 140 9.45 0.40 5.54
N THR A 141 10.50 0.88 6.20
CA THR A 141 11.73 0.11 6.43
C THR A 141 11.46 -1.22 7.15
N GLU A 142 10.47 -1.27 8.04
CA GLU A 142 10.05 -2.49 8.73
C GLU A 142 9.49 -3.53 7.74
N GLN A 143 8.50 -3.13 6.92
CA GLN A 143 7.91 -4.00 5.88
C GLN A 143 8.97 -4.52 4.92
N LEU A 144 9.94 -3.68 4.59
CA LEU A 144 10.98 -4.02 3.64
C LEU A 144 12.06 -4.94 4.27
N SER A 145 12.33 -4.79 5.57
CA SER A 145 13.24 -5.66 6.31
C SER A 145 12.69 -7.07 6.47
N ASP A 146 11.37 -7.25 6.49
CA ASP A 146 10.73 -8.56 6.52
C ASP A 146 10.97 -9.34 5.22
N ILE A 147 10.97 -8.66 4.07
CA ILE A 147 11.20 -9.28 2.75
C ILE A 147 12.70 -9.39 2.42
N PHE A 148 13.48 -8.37 2.79
CA PHE A 148 14.92 -8.27 2.52
C PHE A 148 15.71 -8.08 3.82
N PRO A 149 15.84 -9.15 4.63
CA PRO A 149 16.62 -9.10 5.87
C PRO A 149 18.09 -8.80 5.54
N GLY A 150 18.55 -7.62 5.96
CA GLY A 150 19.92 -7.14 5.70
C GLY A 150 20.03 -6.01 4.67
N GLY A 151 18.91 -5.53 4.09
CA GLY A 151 18.93 -4.37 3.20
C GLY A 151 19.59 -4.65 1.85
N VAL A 152 19.57 -5.90 1.40
CA VAL A 152 20.16 -6.35 0.13
C VAL A 152 19.03 -6.87 -0.76
N PHE A 153 19.01 -6.39 -2.00
CA PHE A 153 18.05 -6.86 -3.00
C PHE A 153 18.30 -8.32 -3.37
N ALA A 154 17.22 -9.08 -3.50
CA ALA A 154 17.21 -10.46 -3.99
C ALA A 154 16.18 -10.58 -5.11
N GLU A 155 16.58 -11.18 -6.24
CA GLU A 155 15.72 -11.36 -7.42
C GLU A 155 14.62 -12.40 -7.18
N ASN A 156 13.57 -12.35 -8.00
CA ASN A 156 12.43 -13.30 -8.03
C ASN A 156 11.62 -13.39 -6.73
N LYS A 157 11.67 -12.34 -5.90
CA LYS A 157 10.81 -12.20 -4.73
C LYS A 157 9.38 -11.87 -5.16
N HIS A 158 8.50 -12.85 -5.00
CA HIS A 158 7.06 -12.67 -5.17
C HIS A 158 6.46 -12.10 -3.89
N VAL A 159 5.66 -11.06 -4.03
CA VAL A 159 4.97 -10.44 -2.90
C VAL A 159 3.51 -10.20 -3.23
N LYS A 160 2.71 -10.19 -2.19
CA LYS A 160 1.31 -9.77 -2.23
C LYS A 160 1.00 -8.88 -1.05
N GLY A 161 -0.09 -8.17 -1.15
CA GLY A 161 -0.50 -7.34 -0.04
C GLY A 161 -1.64 -6.42 -0.36
N ARG A 162 -1.77 -5.42 0.52
CA ARG A 162 -2.75 -4.35 0.37
C ARG A 162 -2.02 -3.04 0.26
N LYS A 163 -2.50 -2.20 -0.64
CA LYS A 163 -2.00 -0.85 -0.87
C LYS A 163 -3.15 0.13 -0.83
N ARG A 164 -2.83 1.37 -0.51
CA ARG A 164 -3.71 2.51 -0.68
C ARG A 164 -3.10 3.35 -1.78
N ARG A 165 -3.64 3.20 -2.99
CA ARG A 165 -3.06 3.74 -4.24
C ARG A 165 -1.60 3.29 -4.42
N SER A 166 -0.60 4.11 -4.11
CA SER A 166 0.82 3.76 -4.25
C SER A 166 1.55 3.50 -2.92
N VAL A 167 0.83 3.33 -1.82
CA VAL A 167 1.41 3.12 -0.48
C VAL A 167 1.03 1.75 0.05
N ILE A 168 2.01 0.94 0.43
CA ILE A 168 1.78 -0.41 0.94
C ILE A 168 1.35 -0.35 2.41
N THR A 169 0.18 -0.90 2.70
CA THR A 169 -0.32 -1.05 4.07
C THR A 169 -0.01 -2.42 4.66
N VAL A 170 0.00 -3.45 3.81
CA VAL A 170 0.40 -4.82 4.17
C VAL A 170 1.32 -5.34 3.07
N LEU A 171 2.46 -5.89 3.45
CA LEU A 171 3.42 -6.52 2.55
C LEU A 171 3.72 -7.92 3.07
N GLU A 172 3.55 -8.93 2.24
CA GLU A 172 3.80 -10.32 2.58
C GLU A 172 4.53 -11.00 1.41
N GLU A 173 5.49 -11.87 1.72
CA GLU A 173 6.11 -12.74 0.72
C GLU A 173 5.10 -13.79 0.26
N ASP A 174 4.87 -13.89 -1.04
CA ASP A 174 3.91 -14.85 -1.61
C ASP A 174 4.61 -16.18 -1.93
N VAL A 175 4.80 -16.99 -0.90
CA VAL A 175 5.46 -18.31 -0.99
C VAL A 175 4.71 -19.26 -1.93
N VAL A 176 3.40 -19.06 -2.15
CA VAL A 176 2.58 -19.94 -3.01
C VAL A 176 2.92 -19.75 -4.49
N ALA A 177 3.25 -18.52 -4.93
CA ALA A 177 3.66 -18.24 -6.29
C ALA A 177 5.01 -18.92 -6.64
N MET A 178 5.92 -19.02 -5.67
CA MET A 178 7.20 -19.74 -5.86
C MET A 178 6.98 -21.23 -6.18
N VAL A 179 6.02 -21.89 -5.52
CA VAL A 179 5.73 -23.31 -5.74
C VAL A 179 5.07 -23.54 -7.11
N ALA A 180 4.21 -22.61 -7.54
CA ALA A 180 3.56 -22.70 -8.85
C ALA A 180 4.55 -22.57 -10.01
N GLU A 181 5.51 -21.64 -9.94
CA GLU A 181 6.57 -21.52 -10.96
C GLU A 181 7.49 -22.76 -11.01
N ASP A 182 7.82 -23.35 -9.86
CA ASP A 182 8.65 -24.55 -9.81
C ASP A 182 7.92 -25.78 -10.38
N VAL A 183 6.59 -25.87 -10.20
CA VAL A 183 5.77 -26.91 -10.81
C VAL A 183 5.67 -26.71 -12.33
N ASP A 184 5.48 -25.49 -12.83
CA ASP A 184 5.44 -25.22 -14.27
C ASP A 184 6.80 -25.49 -14.95
N LYS A 185 7.91 -25.18 -14.29
CA LYS A 185 9.26 -25.55 -14.78
C LYS A 185 9.47 -27.07 -14.79
N MET A 186 8.92 -27.81 -13.82
CA MET A 186 8.94 -29.29 -13.84
C MET A 186 8.07 -29.86 -14.96
N VAL A 187 6.89 -29.29 -15.23
CA VAL A 187 6.01 -29.74 -16.33
C VAL A 187 6.64 -29.46 -17.70
N ALA A 188 7.33 -28.32 -17.87
CA ALA A 188 8.03 -27.98 -19.11
C ALA A 188 9.21 -28.92 -19.44
N VAL A 189 9.83 -29.56 -18.43
CA VAL A 189 10.94 -30.51 -18.63
C VAL A 189 10.46 -31.92 -19.02
N VAL A 190 9.21 -32.28 -18.74
CA VAL A 190 8.63 -33.60 -19.07
C VAL A 190 7.92 -33.59 -20.44
N GLY A 191 7.90 -32.45 -21.12
CA GLY A 191 7.05 -32.18 -22.28
C GLY A 191 7.67 -32.33 -23.67
N GLU A 192 8.83 -32.94 -23.88
CA GLU A 192 9.36 -33.23 -25.24
C GLU A 192 10.22 -34.50 -25.27
N ASP A 193 9.63 -35.69 -25.12
CA ASP A 193 10.23 -36.92 -25.63
C ASP A 193 9.20 -37.66 -26.50
N LYS A 194 9.10 -37.22 -27.75
CA LYS A 194 8.56 -38.07 -28.83
C LYS A 194 9.60 -39.15 -29.11
N LEU A 195 9.43 -40.32 -28.54
CA LEU A 195 10.12 -41.53 -28.98
C LEU A 195 9.64 -41.88 -30.41
N PRO A 196 10.56 -42.25 -31.33
CA PRO A 196 10.21 -42.54 -32.72
C PRO A 196 9.48 -43.88 -32.82
N GLU A 197 8.45 -43.90 -33.68
CA GLU A 197 7.79 -45.11 -34.16
C GLU A 197 8.76 -45.87 -35.07
N ASP A 198 9.08 -47.13 -34.71
CA ASP A 198 9.57 -48.12 -35.65
C ASP A 198 8.95 -49.49 -35.34
N GLU A 199 8.72 -50.20 -36.43
CA GLU A 199 7.68 -51.19 -36.68
C GLU A 199 8.14 -52.65 -36.39
N LEU A 200 7.15 -53.53 -36.15
CA LEU A 200 7.08 -54.97 -36.52
C LEU A 200 7.26 -56.08 -35.45
N LEU A 201 6.09 -56.69 -35.18
CA LEU A 201 5.75 -58.13 -35.17
C LEU A 201 6.27 -59.08 -34.08
N GLY A 202 5.30 -59.78 -33.45
CA GLY A 202 5.42 -61.22 -33.18
C GLY A 202 4.84 -61.75 -31.87
N GLU A 203 3.62 -62.29 -31.96
CA GLU A 203 3.14 -63.53 -31.32
C GLU A 203 2.90 -63.61 -29.78
N ASP A 204 1.60 -63.71 -29.45
CA ASP A 204 0.95 -64.81 -28.69
C ASP A 204 1.54 -65.29 -27.35
N LYS A 205 0.88 -64.98 -26.22
CA LYS A 205 -0.03 -65.90 -25.46
C LYS A 205 -0.21 -65.54 -23.97
N GLU A 206 -1.44 -65.83 -23.54
CA GLU A 206 -1.88 -66.34 -22.23
C GLU A 206 -2.10 -65.37 -21.05
N GLU A 207 -3.40 -65.17 -20.82
CA GLU A 207 -4.09 -64.98 -19.55
C GLU A 207 -3.38 -65.54 -18.31
N LYS A 208 -3.47 -64.79 -17.21
CA LYS A 208 -3.86 -65.36 -15.91
C LYS A 208 -4.38 -64.27 -14.98
N ASP A 209 -5.68 -64.37 -14.71
CA ASP A 209 -6.36 -63.81 -13.55
C ASP A 209 -5.68 -64.29 -12.26
N ILE A 210 -5.44 -63.38 -11.32
CA ILE A 210 -5.41 -63.72 -9.90
C ILE A 210 -6.03 -62.56 -9.12
N ASP A 211 -7.30 -62.74 -8.75
CA ASP A 211 -7.93 -62.08 -7.62
C ASP A 211 -7.14 -62.35 -6.34
N ASN A 212 -6.98 -61.33 -5.48
CA ASN A 212 -7.05 -61.62 -4.04
C ASN A 212 -7.50 -60.39 -3.24
N GLU A 213 -8.69 -60.56 -2.69
CA GLU A 213 -9.37 -59.79 -1.68
C GLU A 213 -8.77 -60.08 -0.29
N ALA A 214 -8.99 -59.15 0.64
CA ALA A 214 -8.85 -59.26 2.11
C ALA A 214 -7.43 -59.20 2.71
N GLU A 215 -7.18 -58.26 3.64
CA GLU A 215 -7.66 -58.33 5.02
C GLU A 215 -7.36 -57.03 5.79
N GLU A 216 -8.32 -56.70 6.66
CA GLU A 216 -8.25 -55.73 7.75
C GLU A 216 -7.18 -56.07 8.80
N LYS A 217 -6.65 -55.03 9.47
CA LYS A 217 -6.58 -54.86 10.95
C LYS A 217 -5.76 -53.61 11.26
N LEU A 218 -6.38 -52.53 11.77
CA LEU A 218 -6.78 -52.35 13.17
C LEU A 218 -5.58 -52.39 14.13
N PHE A 219 -5.07 -51.23 14.56
CA PHE A 219 -4.67 -51.01 15.95
C PHE A 219 -4.66 -49.50 16.29
N LYS A 220 -5.70 -49.09 17.02
CA LYS A 220 -5.70 -47.93 17.93
C LYS A 220 -4.90 -48.31 19.18
N ILE A 221 -4.07 -47.40 19.71
CA ILE A 221 -3.80 -47.19 21.15
C ILE A 221 -3.45 -45.68 21.27
N GLU A 222 -4.39 -44.80 21.64
CA GLU A 222 -4.73 -44.33 22.99
C GLU A 222 -3.57 -43.81 23.87
N SER A 223 -3.53 -42.48 23.96
CA SER A 223 -3.47 -41.63 25.15
C SER A 223 -3.01 -42.23 26.50
N VAL A 224 -1.96 -41.61 27.07
CA VAL A 224 -1.94 -41.11 28.46
C VAL A 224 -1.28 -39.75 28.45
#